data_AF-A0A821WK18-F1
#
_entry.id   AF-A0A821WK18-F1
#
_cell.length_a   1.000
_cell.length_b   1.000
_cell.length_c   1.000
_cell.angle_alpha   90.00
_cell.angle_beta   90.00
_cell.angle_gamma   90.00
#
_symmetry.space_group_name_H-M   'P 1'
#
loop_
_entity.id
_entity.type
_entity.pdbx_description
1 polymer ?
#
loop_
_entity_poly.entity_id
_entity_poly.type
_entity_poly.pdbx_seq_one_letter_code
_entity_poly.pdbx_strand_id
1 'polypeptide(L)'
;MVVLFSSWLALELSKMSKSSKNFITFEQALKKYDFRQLRLLCLSHSWSFTLNYSDHEMNKAVIYEVMLNDSFFHDVKTHLGVFQVSSNANAVTKFDEHGRTFNEHFSTRAQCFSGDSLIKLSNGEYKEIGNLQSSDEIITIDQSKTISTEMIMMLDKQISKQALFYTLRTDSGNEISLTEYHLIPTINSNGNENYLFAKQIKIGDYLFVLFNGKLKYSPVINITIEMKKGYYAPLTMKGTLLINNVLASCFANVNNHHLAQYYMTPFHYYYKFARFMSLYDPFNINKTEGLHWTVNIMLYFARYFRLDALCL
;
A
#
# COMPACT_ATOMS: atom_id res chain seq x y z
N MET A 1 13.00 -7.47 -24.44
CA MET A 1 13.11 -8.28 -25.67
C MET A 1 12.37 -9.60 -25.55
N VAL A 2 12.53 -10.34 -24.43
CA VAL A 2 11.83 -11.61 -24.18
C VAL A 2 10.29 -11.45 -24.09
N VAL A 3 9.79 -10.35 -23.52
CA VAL A 3 8.34 -10.07 -23.41
C VAL A 3 7.67 -9.76 -24.76
N LEU A 4 8.42 -9.29 -25.76
CA LEU A 4 7.89 -8.98 -27.09
C LEU A 4 7.70 -10.25 -27.94
N PHE A 5 8.44 -11.31 -27.64
CA PHE A 5 8.37 -12.58 -28.37
C PHE A 5 7.09 -13.36 -28.07
N SER A 6 6.59 -13.31 -26.82
CA SER A 6 5.35 -14.01 -26.44
C SER A 6 4.09 -13.36 -27.01
N SER A 7 4.06 -12.03 -27.15
CA SER A 7 2.97 -11.31 -27.83
C SER A 7 2.91 -11.59 -29.33
N TRP A 8 4.04 -11.94 -29.94
CA TRP A 8 4.12 -12.29 -31.36
C TRP A 8 3.48 -13.66 -31.64
N LEU A 9 3.67 -14.63 -30.73
CA LEU A 9 3.13 -15.99 -30.85
C LEU A 9 1.58 -16.03 -30.84
N ALA A 10 0.93 -15.11 -30.13
CA ALA A 10 -0.54 -15.02 -30.07
C ALA A 10 -1.15 -14.40 -31.35
N LEU A 11 -0.38 -13.56 -32.06
CA LEU A 11 -0.82 -12.92 -33.31
C LEU A 11 -0.87 -13.92 -34.48
N GLU A 12 0.10 -14.84 -34.58
CA GLU A 12 0.15 -15.85 -35.64
C GLU A 12 -0.98 -16.89 -35.59
N LEU A 13 -1.58 -17.15 -34.42
CA LEU A 13 -2.67 -18.12 -34.25
C LEU A 13 -4.06 -17.56 -34.59
N SER A 14 -4.21 -16.25 -34.76
CA SER A 14 -5.49 -15.62 -35.11
C SER A 14 -5.57 -15.25 -36.59
N LYS A 15 -5.58 -16.28 -37.45
CA LYS A 15 -5.99 -16.11 -38.84
C LYS A 15 -7.49 -15.76 -38.89
N MET A 16 -7.76 -14.46 -38.85
CA MET A 16 -8.90 -13.74 -39.44
C MET A 16 -10.32 -14.30 -39.21
N SER A 17 -11.06 -13.72 -38.27
CA SER A 17 -12.52 -13.63 -38.40
C SER A 17 -12.89 -12.27 -39.01
N LYS A 18 -13.74 -12.30 -40.04
CA LYS A 18 -14.19 -11.15 -40.83
C LYS A 18 -15.19 -10.30 -40.03
N SER A 19 -14.74 -9.58 -38.99
CA SER A 19 -15.50 -8.47 -38.41
C SER A 19 -14.66 -7.69 -37.40
N SER A 20 -13.78 -6.78 -37.85
CA SER A 20 -13.24 -5.76 -36.94
C SER A 20 -12.51 -4.65 -37.69
N LYS A 21 -13.20 -3.53 -37.91
CA LYS A 21 -12.67 -2.36 -38.63
C LYS A 21 -11.65 -1.51 -37.84
N ASN A 22 -11.23 -1.92 -36.63
CA ASN A 22 -10.52 -1.03 -35.70
C ASN A 22 -9.19 -1.58 -35.13
N PHE A 23 -8.61 -2.62 -35.70
CA PHE A 23 -7.29 -3.09 -35.26
C PHE A 23 -6.18 -2.46 -36.10
N ILE A 24 -5.26 -1.74 -35.44
CA ILE A 24 -4.01 -1.29 -36.05
C ILE A 24 -2.92 -2.35 -35.86
N THR A 25 -2.05 -2.49 -36.84
CA THR A 25 -0.89 -3.38 -36.76
C THR A 25 0.15 -2.85 -35.78
N PHE A 26 1.03 -3.73 -35.28
CA PHE A 26 2.13 -3.33 -34.39
C PHE A 26 3.05 -2.28 -35.03
N GLU A 27 3.33 -2.38 -36.34
CA GLU A 27 4.11 -1.36 -37.06
C GLU A 27 3.41 0.00 -37.11
N GLN A 28 2.09 0.01 -37.28
CA GLN A 28 1.30 1.24 -37.22
C GLN A 28 1.27 1.82 -35.80
N ALA A 29 1.19 0.96 -34.78
CA ALA A 29 1.25 1.36 -33.38
C ALA A 29 2.63 1.97 -33.02
N LEU A 30 3.73 1.38 -33.49
CA LEU A 30 5.09 1.92 -33.33
C LEU A 30 5.30 3.29 -33.99
N LYS A 31 4.56 3.59 -35.05
CA LYS A 31 4.57 4.92 -35.71
C LYS A 31 3.75 5.96 -34.95
N LYS A 32 2.75 5.53 -34.17
CA LYS A 32 1.77 6.41 -33.52
C LYS A 32 2.06 6.66 -32.03
N TYR A 33 2.72 5.72 -31.35
CA TYR A 33 2.91 5.74 -29.90
C TYR A 33 4.37 5.49 -29.48
N ASP A 34 4.77 6.05 -28.34
CA ASP A 34 6.13 5.89 -27.82
C ASP A 34 6.36 4.49 -27.22
N PHE A 35 7.62 4.05 -27.17
CA PHE A 35 8.01 2.78 -26.59
C PHE A 35 7.59 2.64 -25.13
N ARG A 36 7.50 3.75 -24.38
CA ARG A 36 6.99 3.75 -23.00
C ARG A 36 5.51 3.41 -22.96
N GLN A 37 4.70 4.05 -23.79
CA GLN A 37 3.25 3.83 -23.88
C GLN A 37 2.93 2.38 -24.27
N LEU A 38 3.68 1.83 -25.24
CA LEU A 38 3.51 0.43 -25.67
C LEU A 38 3.89 -0.56 -24.56
N ARG A 39 4.94 -0.27 -23.78
CA ARG A 39 5.31 -1.08 -22.60
C ARG A 39 4.27 -1.00 -21.50
N LEU A 40 3.73 0.19 -21.22
CA LEU A 40 2.67 0.38 -20.24
C LEU A 40 1.40 -0.39 -20.64
N LEU A 41 1.02 -0.36 -21.92
CA LEU A 41 -0.09 -1.19 -22.42
C LEU A 41 0.17 -2.68 -22.14
N CYS A 42 1.37 -3.18 -22.49
CA CYS A 42 1.74 -4.59 -22.28
C CYS A 42 1.71 -4.98 -20.79
N LEU A 43 2.14 -4.10 -19.90
CA LEU A 43 2.13 -4.33 -18.45
C LEU A 43 0.72 -4.30 -17.86
N SER A 44 -0.17 -3.51 -18.45
CA SER A 44 -1.55 -3.34 -17.98
C SER A 44 -2.53 -4.38 -18.50
N HIS A 45 -2.16 -5.14 -19.53
CA HIS A 45 -3.02 -6.16 -20.12
C HIS A 45 -2.79 -7.54 -19.50
N SER A 46 -3.85 -8.33 -19.37
CA SER A 46 -3.73 -9.69 -18.86
C SER A 46 -2.97 -10.57 -19.86
N TRP A 47 -1.97 -11.29 -19.34
CA TRP A 47 -1.11 -12.20 -20.12
C TRP A 47 -1.87 -13.32 -20.85
N SER A 48 -3.09 -13.64 -20.42
CA SER A 48 -3.92 -14.70 -21.01
C SER A 48 -4.77 -14.23 -22.19
N PHE A 49 -4.76 -12.94 -22.54
CA PHE A 49 -5.61 -12.37 -23.60
C PHE A 49 -4.78 -11.76 -24.73
N THR A 50 -5.34 -11.76 -25.95
CA THR A 50 -4.74 -11.10 -27.12
C THR A 50 -4.64 -9.60 -26.89
N LEU A 51 -3.44 -9.05 -27.05
CA LEU A 51 -3.17 -7.62 -26.90
C LEU A 51 -3.74 -6.86 -28.10
N ASN A 52 -4.56 -5.84 -27.84
CA ASN A 52 -5.17 -5.00 -28.86
C ASN A 52 -4.55 -3.59 -28.81
N TYR A 53 -4.05 -3.09 -29.94
CA TYR A 53 -3.46 -1.76 -30.07
C TYR A 53 -4.44 -0.68 -30.54
N SER A 54 -5.75 -0.94 -30.52
CA SER A 54 -6.76 0.06 -30.90
C SER A 54 -6.59 1.35 -30.12
N ASP A 55 -7.01 2.47 -30.72
CA ASP A 55 -6.92 3.80 -30.10
C ASP A 55 -7.55 3.84 -28.70
N HIS A 56 -8.62 3.08 -28.48
CA HIS A 56 -9.24 2.97 -27.16
C HIS A 56 -8.31 2.34 -26.11
N GLU A 57 -7.67 1.21 -26.44
CA GLU A 57 -6.71 0.54 -25.54
C GLU A 57 -5.42 1.34 -25.35
N MET A 58 -4.90 1.93 -26.43
CA MET A 58 -3.70 2.76 -26.34
C MET A 58 -3.93 4.05 -25.55
N ASN A 59 -5.11 4.68 -25.66
CA ASN A 59 -5.43 5.87 -24.88
C ASN A 59 -5.35 5.62 -23.37
N LYS A 60 -5.64 4.40 -22.90
CA LYS A 60 -5.49 4.02 -21.50
C LYS A 60 -4.01 4.06 -21.07
N ALA A 61 -3.11 3.51 -21.88
CA ALA A 61 -1.67 3.54 -21.61
C ALA A 61 -1.09 4.97 -21.67
N VAL A 62 -1.58 5.80 -22.60
CA VAL A 62 -1.22 7.22 -22.70
C VAL A 62 -1.65 8.00 -21.45
N ILE A 63 -2.91 7.81 -21.00
CA ILE A 63 -3.41 8.43 -19.76
C ILE A 63 -2.58 8.00 -18.56
N TYR A 64 -2.17 6.73 -18.49
CA TYR A 64 -1.33 6.26 -17.40
C TYR A 64 0.07 6.89 -17.41
N GLU A 65 0.67 7.05 -18.59
CA GLU A 65 1.95 7.75 -18.74
C GLU A 65 1.84 9.21 -18.25
N VAL A 66 0.76 9.90 -18.61
CA VAL A 66 0.48 11.27 -18.13
C VAL A 66 0.32 11.29 -16.62
N MET A 67 -0.46 10.38 -16.03
CA MET A 67 -0.64 10.26 -14.58
C MET A 67 0.69 10.01 -13.84
N LEU A 68 1.56 9.17 -14.41
CA LEU A 68 2.89 8.92 -13.85
C LEU A 68 3.79 10.16 -13.95
N ASN A 69 3.77 10.88 -15.08
CA ASN A 69 4.64 12.05 -15.28
C ASN A 69 4.18 13.28 -14.50
N ASP A 70 2.89 13.60 -14.56
CA ASP A 70 2.33 14.84 -14.01
C ASP A 70 2.11 14.77 -12.50
N SER A 71 1.80 13.59 -11.98
CA SER A 71 1.49 13.42 -10.56
C SER A 71 2.62 12.68 -9.85
N PHE A 72 2.91 11.42 -10.22
CA PHE A 72 3.90 10.63 -9.50
C PHE A 72 5.32 11.22 -9.54
N PHE A 73 5.89 11.46 -10.73
CA PHE A 73 7.25 11.97 -10.83
C PHE A 73 7.39 13.44 -10.39
N HIS A 74 6.32 14.23 -10.48
CA HIS A 74 6.28 15.60 -9.95
C HIS A 74 6.28 15.61 -8.41
N ASP A 75 5.43 14.78 -7.78
CA ASP A 75 5.38 14.60 -6.32
C ASP A 75 6.74 14.10 -5.80
N VAL A 76 7.35 13.16 -6.54
CA VAL A 76 8.69 12.61 -6.27
C VAL A 76 9.78 13.67 -6.36
N LYS A 77 9.80 14.48 -7.42
CA LYS A 77 10.80 15.55 -7.58
C LYS A 77 10.65 16.63 -6.52
N THR A 78 9.43 16.99 -6.16
CA THR A 78 9.16 18.00 -5.13
C THR A 78 9.69 17.53 -3.77
N HIS A 79 9.49 16.26 -3.41
CA HIS A 79 9.98 15.72 -2.13
C HIS A 79 11.49 15.41 -2.15
N LEU A 80 12.05 14.91 -3.25
CA LEU A 80 13.51 14.72 -3.38
C LEU A 80 14.28 16.04 -3.43
N GLY A 81 13.64 17.15 -3.85
CA GLY A 81 14.22 18.50 -3.69
C GLY A 81 14.32 18.95 -2.23
N VAL A 82 13.49 18.38 -1.34
CA VAL A 82 13.49 18.64 0.11
C VAL A 82 14.44 17.69 0.85
N PHE A 83 14.61 16.46 0.38
CA PHE A 83 15.55 15.48 0.92
C PHE A 83 16.83 15.43 0.06
N GLN A 84 17.93 16.05 0.50
CA GLN A 84 19.23 15.92 -0.16
C GLN A 84 19.70 14.45 -0.18
N VAL A 85 19.40 13.71 -1.23
CA VAL A 85 19.92 12.35 -1.44
C VAL A 85 21.34 12.47 -1.99
N SER A 86 22.35 12.19 -1.15
CA SER A 86 23.72 12.02 -1.61
C SER A 86 23.82 10.69 -2.37
N SER A 87 23.90 10.77 -3.69
CA SER A 87 24.01 9.60 -4.56
C SER A 87 25.48 9.25 -4.78
N ASN A 88 25.96 8.18 -4.16
CA ASN A 88 27.18 7.49 -4.59
C ASN A 88 26.78 6.22 -5.35
N ALA A 89 26.87 6.28 -6.68
CA ALA A 89 26.28 5.36 -7.65
C ALA A 89 26.99 3.99 -7.81
N ASN A 90 27.89 3.60 -6.90
CA ASN A 90 28.83 2.48 -7.14
C ASN A 90 28.64 1.23 -6.28
N ALA A 91 27.53 1.08 -5.56
CA ALA A 91 27.30 -0.10 -4.71
C ALA A 91 26.10 -0.93 -5.17
N VAL A 92 26.11 -1.39 -6.42
CA VAL A 92 25.19 -2.43 -6.90
C VAL A 92 25.94 -3.75 -6.88
N THR A 93 25.81 -4.49 -5.77
CA THR A 93 26.20 -5.90 -5.73
C THR A 93 24.98 -6.78 -5.53
N LYS A 94 24.96 -7.83 -6.36
CA LYS A 94 24.00 -8.94 -6.49
C LYS A 94 23.45 -9.45 -5.15
N PHE A 95 22.22 -9.98 -5.17
CA PHE A 95 21.61 -10.77 -4.09
C PHE A 95 22.62 -11.75 -3.49
N ASP A 96 23.17 -11.39 -2.34
CA ASP A 96 24.12 -12.17 -1.56
C ASP A 96 23.43 -12.76 -0.33
N GLU A 97 24.19 -13.56 0.43
CA GLU A 97 23.72 -14.28 1.61
C GLU A 97 23.21 -13.33 2.72
N HIS A 98 23.68 -12.08 2.74
CA HIS A 98 23.20 -11.00 3.62
C HIS A 98 21.76 -10.56 3.28
N GLY A 99 21.36 -10.61 2.02
CA GLY A 99 19.98 -10.33 1.61
C GLY A 99 18.97 -11.36 2.12
N ARG A 100 19.41 -12.59 2.42
CA ARG A 100 18.56 -13.67 2.96
C ARG A 100 18.35 -13.54 4.47
N THR A 101 19.40 -13.28 5.25
CA THR A 101 19.30 -13.08 6.69
C THR A 101 18.50 -11.82 7.07
N PHE A 102 18.55 -10.76 6.25
CA PHE A 102 17.67 -9.59 6.42
C PHE A 102 16.18 -9.94 6.24
N ASN A 103 15.84 -10.78 5.24
CA ASN A 103 14.45 -11.20 5.03
C ASN A 103 13.93 -12.09 6.17
N GLU A 104 14.78 -12.90 6.79
CA GLU A 104 14.42 -13.67 7.98
C GLU A 104 14.16 -12.75 9.18
N HIS A 105 15.01 -11.74 9.42
CA HIS A 105 14.77 -10.75 10.47
C HIS A 105 13.53 -9.87 10.21
N PHE A 106 13.27 -9.48 8.96
CA PHE A 106 12.06 -8.74 8.58
C PHE A 106 10.78 -9.58 8.73
N SER A 107 10.84 -10.87 8.40
CA SER A 107 9.74 -11.83 8.60
C SER A 107 9.44 -12.12 10.09
N THR A 108 10.37 -11.83 11.00
CA THR A 108 10.17 -12.02 12.45
C THR A 108 9.49 -10.85 13.16
N ARG A 109 9.41 -9.66 12.52
CA ARG A 109 8.73 -8.50 13.09
C ARG A 109 7.36 -8.36 12.42
N ALA A 110 6.33 -8.90 13.07
CA ALA A 110 4.94 -8.68 12.66
C ALA A 110 4.63 -7.17 12.66
N GLN A 111 3.93 -6.68 11.63
CA GLN A 111 3.78 -5.26 11.29
C GLN A 111 2.29 -4.90 11.14
N CYS A 112 1.51 -5.10 12.20
CA CYS A 112 0.12 -5.49 12.00
C CYS A 112 -0.81 -5.16 13.17
N PHE A 113 -2.09 -5.35 12.88
CA PHE A 113 -3.21 -5.35 13.82
C PHE A 113 -3.70 -6.79 14.07
N SER A 114 -4.39 -7.00 15.18
CA SER A 114 -4.98 -8.30 15.53
C SER A 114 -6.24 -8.57 14.72
N GLY A 115 -6.51 -9.83 14.37
CA GLY A 115 -7.62 -10.21 13.49
C GLY A 115 -9.03 -9.88 13.98
N ASP A 116 -9.21 -9.79 15.29
CA ASP A 116 -10.44 -9.44 16.01
C ASP A 116 -10.73 -7.92 16.03
N SER A 117 -9.79 -7.11 15.53
CA SER A 117 -9.94 -5.66 15.44
C SER A 117 -11.07 -5.26 14.50
N LEU A 118 -11.93 -4.33 14.94
CA LEU A 118 -13.09 -3.88 14.18
C LEU A 118 -12.80 -2.58 13.42
N ILE A 119 -13.24 -2.54 12.18
CA ILE A 119 -13.11 -1.38 11.28
C ILE A 119 -14.50 -0.92 10.89
N LYS A 120 -14.72 0.39 10.95
CA LYS A 120 -15.98 1.00 10.55
C LYS A 120 -15.99 1.24 9.04
N LEU A 121 -16.98 0.69 8.36
CA LEU A 121 -17.22 0.89 6.93
C LEU A 121 -17.96 2.22 6.67
N SER A 122 -17.91 2.71 5.43
CA SER A 122 -18.60 3.95 5.03
C SER A 122 -20.12 3.88 5.16
N ASN A 123 -20.69 2.67 5.03
CA ASN A 123 -22.11 2.39 5.25
C ASN A 123 -22.52 2.40 6.74
N GLY A 124 -21.57 2.54 7.66
CA GLY A 124 -21.80 2.58 9.11
C GLY A 124 -21.68 1.22 9.81
N GLU A 125 -21.58 0.11 9.09
CA GLU A 125 -21.36 -1.22 9.63
C GLU A 125 -19.92 -1.38 10.15
N TYR A 126 -19.71 -2.40 10.98
CA TYR A 126 -18.37 -2.80 11.42
C TYR A 126 -17.99 -4.13 10.78
N LYS A 127 -16.73 -4.24 10.40
CA LYS A 127 -16.13 -5.44 9.81
C LYS A 127 -14.81 -5.75 10.51
N GLU A 128 -14.58 -7.01 10.83
CA GLU A 128 -13.28 -7.46 11.34
C GLU A 128 -12.19 -7.28 10.29
N ILE A 129 -10.99 -6.90 10.72
CA ILE A 129 -9.87 -6.64 9.81
C ILE A 129 -9.50 -7.88 8.98
N GLY A 130 -9.65 -9.08 9.54
CA GLY A 130 -9.37 -10.34 8.84
C GLY A 130 -10.31 -10.61 7.66
N ASN A 131 -11.47 -9.96 7.66
CA ASN A 131 -12.52 -10.09 6.65
C ASN A 131 -12.56 -8.91 5.67
N LEU A 132 -11.64 -7.94 5.78
CA LEU A 132 -11.53 -6.85 4.80
C LEU A 132 -11.22 -7.36 3.39
N GLN A 133 -11.85 -6.71 2.42
CA GLN A 133 -11.70 -6.99 1.00
C GLN A 133 -11.19 -5.77 0.23
N SER A 134 -10.66 -6.01 -0.97
CA SER A 134 -10.31 -4.93 -1.89
C SER A 134 -11.50 -4.03 -2.11
N SER A 135 -11.25 -2.73 -2.16
CA SER A 135 -12.26 -1.71 -2.44
C SER A 135 -13.32 -1.56 -1.35
N ASP A 136 -13.19 -2.24 -0.21
CA ASP A 136 -13.99 -1.92 0.98
C ASP A 136 -13.78 -0.43 1.29
N GLU A 137 -14.87 0.33 1.30
CA GLU A 137 -14.87 1.71 1.74
C GLU A 137 -14.96 1.77 3.27
N ILE A 138 -13.94 2.34 3.88
CA ILE A 138 -13.79 2.43 5.32
C ILE A 138 -13.67 3.88 5.76
N ILE A 139 -14.00 4.13 7.02
CA ILE A 139 -13.90 5.45 7.60
C ILE A 139 -12.48 5.70 8.12
N THR A 140 -11.95 6.87 7.79
CA THR A 140 -10.72 7.42 8.37
C THR A 140 -10.89 8.90 8.69
N ILE A 141 -9.80 9.54 9.13
CA ILE A 141 -9.75 10.94 9.52
C ILE A 141 -8.78 11.69 8.60
N ASP A 142 -9.21 12.86 8.13
CA ASP A 142 -8.39 13.81 7.39
C ASP A 142 -8.74 15.22 7.85
N GLN A 143 -7.75 16.02 8.22
CA GLN A 143 -7.93 17.39 8.73
C GLN A 143 -9.05 17.50 9.79
N SER A 144 -9.06 16.60 10.76
CA SER A 144 -10.07 16.49 11.84
C SER A 144 -11.49 16.18 11.38
N LYS A 145 -11.69 15.80 10.12
CA LYS A 145 -12.97 15.38 9.55
C LYS A 145 -12.98 13.90 9.24
N THR A 146 -14.11 13.29 9.52
CA THR A 146 -14.41 11.91 9.13
C THR A 146 -14.62 11.83 7.63
N ILE A 147 -13.82 11.02 6.94
CA ILE A 147 -13.88 10.81 5.48
C ILE A 147 -13.91 9.32 5.14
N SER A 148 -14.39 8.98 3.94
CA SER A 148 -14.27 7.62 3.37
C SER A 148 -12.91 7.44 2.69
N THR A 149 -12.32 6.27 2.83
CA THR A 149 -11.11 5.83 2.12
C THR A 149 -11.24 4.37 1.73
N GLU A 150 -10.65 3.97 0.62
CA GLU A 150 -10.71 2.58 0.17
C GLU A 150 -9.55 1.76 0.69
N MET A 151 -9.85 0.52 1.04
CA MET A 151 -8.87 -0.55 1.23
C MET A 151 -8.31 -0.96 -0.15
N ILE A 152 -6.99 -0.83 -0.32
CA ILE A 152 -6.31 -1.10 -1.59
C ILE A 152 -5.77 -2.51 -1.64
N MET A 153 -5.06 -2.90 -0.58
CA MET A 153 -4.38 -4.18 -0.49
C MET A 153 -4.09 -4.56 0.97
N MET A 154 -3.76 -5.84 1.18
CA MET A 154 -3.23 -6.33 2.45
C MET A 154 -1.73 -6.53 2.28
N LEU A 155 -0.89 -5.75 2.98
CA LEU A 155 0.57 -5.81 2.89
C LEU A 155 1.12 -7.11 3.49
N ASP A 156 0.54 -7.54 4.62
CA ASP A 156 0.83 -8.82 5.28
C ASP A 156 -0.47 -9.40 5.86
N LYS A 157 -0.61 -10.71 5.75
CA LYS A 157 -1.74 -11.47 6.26
C LYS A 157 -1.23 -12.80 6.79
N GLN A 158 -1.25 -13.00 8.10
CA GLN A 158 -0.98 -14.28 8.72
C GLN A 158 -2.18 -14.66 9.57
N ILE A 159 -2.86 -15.75 9.25
CA ILE A 159 -4.10 -16.16 9.92
C ILE A 159 -3.76 -17.07 11.11
N SER A 160 -2.77 -17.96 10.93
CA SER A 160 -2.47 -19.01 11.89
C SER A 160 -1.31 -18.69 12.83
N LYS A 161 -0.48 -17.70 12.50
CA LYS A 161 0.68 -17.30 13.31
C LYS A 161 0.26 -16.50 14.54
N GLN A 162 1.09 -16.55 15.56
CA GLN A 162 0.92 -15.73 16.76
C GLN A 162 1.99 -14.64 16.79
N ALA A 163 1.65 -13.49 17.36
CA ALA A 163 2.57 -12.37 17.56
C ALA A 163 2.27 -11.68 18.90
N LEU A 164 3.27 -10.96 19.43
CA LEU A 164 3.09 -10.06 20.56
C LEU A 164 2.42 -8.77 20.11
N PHE A 165 1.39 -8.37 20.83
CA PHE A 165 0.65 -7.14 20.65
C PHE A 165 0.73 -6.27 21.89
N TYR A 166 0.99 -4.99 21.69
CA TYR A 166 0.76 -3.91 22.64
C TYR A 166 -0.71 -3.51 22.54
N THR A 167 -1.48 -3.85 23.57
CA THR A 167 -2.87 -3.46 23.69
C THR A 167 -2.94 -2.17 24.51
N LEU A 168 -3.32 -1.08 23.84
CA LEU A 168 -3.41 0.25 24.40
C LEU A 168 -4.88 0.54 24.72
N ARG A 169 -5.18 0.76 26.01
CA ARG A 169 -6.53 1.11 26.45
C ARG A 169 -6.60 2.57 26.87
N THR A 170 -7.58 3.29 26.32
CA THR A 170 -7.83 4.70 26.61
C THR A 170 -8.88 4.88 27.69
N ASP A 171 -8.90 6.06 28.31
CA ASP A 171 -9.91 6.46 29.30
C ASP A 171 -11.34 6.45 28.73
N SER A 172 -11.49 6.74 27.43
CA SER A 172 -12.78 6.65 26.74
C SER A 172 -13.32 5.21 26.59
N GLY A 173 -12.56 4.20 27.04
CA GLY A 173 -12.92 2.79 26.94
C GLY A 173 -12.55 2.14 25.61
N ASN A 174 -11.86 2.85 24.72
CA ASN A 174 -11.38 2.31 23.45
C ASN A 174 -10.10 1.52 23.66
N GLU A 175 -9.91 0.49 22.85
CA GLU A 175 -8.76 -0.40 22.92
C GLU A 175 -8.25 -0.73 21.53
N ILE A 176 -6.93 -0.64 21.32
CA ILE A 176 -6.28 -1.00 20.07
C ILE A 176 -5.08 -1.90 20.34
N SER A 177 -4.97 -3.00 19.59
CA SER A 177 -3.85 -3.95 19.69
C SER A 177 -2.96 -3.83 18.47
N LEU A 178 -1.69 -3.48 18.71
CA LEU A 178 -0.69 -3.19 17.68
C LEU A 178 0.59 -3.98 17.93
N THR A 179 1.30 -4.39 16.88
CA THR A 179 2.64 -4.96 17.07
C THR A 179 3.65 -3.88 17.51
N GLU A 180 4.79 -4.32 18.07
CA GLU A 180 5.79 -3.46 18.74
C GLU A 180 6.16 -2.19 17.96
N TYR A 181 6.34 -2.30 16.64
CA TYR A 181 6.80 -1.24 15.75
C TYR A 181 5.69 -0.69 14.84
N HIS A 182 4.41 -0.87 15.17
CA HIS A 182 3.32 -0.29 14.42
C HIS A 182 3.18 1.21 14.74
N LEU A 183 3.03 2.07 13.73
CA LEU A 183 2.86 3.50 13.94
C LEU A 183 1.43 3.85 14.36
N ILE A 184 1.32 4.64 15.43
CA ILE A 184 0.08 5.25 15.86
C ILE A 184 0.25 6.78 15.96
N PRO A 185 -0.66 7.58 15.38
CA PRO A 185 -0.69 9.01 15.61
C PRO A 185 -1.04 9.28 17.07
N THR A 186 -0.32 10.20 17.69
CA THR A 186 -0.46 10.58 19.09
C THR A 186 -0.22 12.08 19.24
N ILE A 187 -0.74 12.64 20.33
CA ILE A 187 -0.41 13.99 20.77
C ILE A 187 0.22 13.91 22.15
N ASN A 188 1.40 14.50 22.29
CA ASN A 188 2.09 14.53 23.58
C ASN A 188 1.47 15.59 24.51
N SER A 189 1.84 15.58 25.79
CA SER A 189 1.33 16.55 26.78
C SER A 189 1.64 18.02 26.45
N ASN A 190 2.60 18.28 25.56
CA ASN A 190 2.95 19.62 25.09
C ASN A 190 2.10 20.07 23.90
N GLY A 191 1.17 19.22 23.42
CA GLY A 191 0.30 19.52 22.28
C GLY A 191 0.91 19.24 20.90
N ASN A 192 2.07 18.60 20.83
CA ASN A 192 2.71 18.28 19.55
C ASN A 192 2.20 16.92 19.04
N GLU A 193 1.56 16.95 17.87
CA GLU A 193 1.18 15.75 17.12
C GLU A 193 2.42 15.06 16.55
N ASN A 194 2.51 13.74 16.71
CA ASN A 194 3.59 12.92 16.19
C ASN A 194 3.06 11.51 15.86
N TYR A 195 3.86 10.72 15.15
CA TYR A 195 3.66 9.28 15.03
C TYR A 195 4.69 8.57 15.91
N LEU A 196 4.22 7.69 16.79
CA LEU A 196 5.09 6.86 17.62
C LEU A 196 4.85 5.39 17.34
N PHE A 197 5.86 4.55 17.55
CA PHE A 197 5.65 3.11 17.59
C PHE A 197 4.85 2.71 18.83
N ALA A 198 4.07 1.64 18.74
CA ALA A 198 3.28 1.14 19.86
C ALA A 198 4.11 0.96 21.15
N LYS A 199 5.35 0.46 21.03
CA LYS A 199 6.28 0.30 22.17
C LYS A 199 6.73 1.61 22.84
N GLN A 200 6.63 2.72 22.12
CA GLN A 200 7.07 4.03 22.59
C GLN A 200 5.96 4.79 23.31
N ILE A 201 4.72 4.34 23.18
CA ILE A 201 3.56 4.92 23.86
C ILE A 201 3.68 4.69 25.36
N LYS A 202 3.36 5.74 26.12
CA LYS A 202 3.36 5.73 27.58
C LYS A 202 1.97 6.03 28.11
N ILE A 203 1.69 5.57 29.33
CA ILE A 203 0.50 5.98 30.07
C ILE A 203 0.51 7.51 30.20
N GLY A 204 -0.60 8.15 29.85
CA GLY A 204 -0.74 9.61 29.78
C GLY A 204 -0.53 10.22 28.40
N ASP A 205 0.03 9.49 27.41
CA ASP A 205 0.00 9.92 26.01
C ASP A 205 -1.45 9.87 25.49
N TYR A 206 -1.79 10.73 24.54
CA TYR A 206 -3.16 10.85 24.03
C TYR A 206 -3.29 10.24 22.64
N LEU A 207 -4.25 9.33 22.50
CA LEU A 207 -4.61 8.76 21.20
C LEU A 207 -5.80 9.49 20.60
N PHE A 208 -5.84 9.50 19.27
CA PHE A 208 -6.96 10.04 18.51
C PHE A 208 -8.09 9.02 18.45
N VAL A 209 -9.25 9.38 19.01
CA VAL A 209 -10.42 8.52 19.13
C VAL A 209 -11.63 9.18 18.49
N LEU A 210 -12.40 8.43 17.72
CA LEU A 210 -13.69 8.85 17.19
C LEU A 210 -14.79 8.63 18.24
N PHE A 211 -15.40 9.71 18.72
CA PHE A 211 -16.50 9.68 19.68
C PHE A 211 -17.71 10.46 19.13
N ASN A 212 -18.86 9.81 18.97
CA ASN A 212 -20.08 10.38 18.38
C ASN A 212 -19.81 11.10 17.04
N GLY A 213 -18.97 10.50 16.19
CA GLY A 213 -18.63 11.04 14.87
C GLY A 213 -17.65 12.23 14.88
N LYS A 214 -17.16 12.64 16.06
CA LYS A 214 -16.16 13.70 16.21
C LYS A 214 -14.84 13.14 16.73
N LEU A 215 -13.74 13.62 16.17
CA LEU A 215 -12.40 13.28 16.65
C LEU A 215 -12.15 13.94 18.01
N LYS A 216 -11.64 13.16 18.95
CA LYS A 216 -11.22 13.60 20.28
C LYS A 216 -9.88 12.94 20.63
N TYR A 217 -9.22 13.50 21.62
CA TYR A 217 -8.04 12.91 22.23
C TYR A 217 -8.43 12.18 23.51
N SER A 218 -7.94 10.96 23.72
CA SER A 218 -8.17 10.21 24.96
C SER A 218 -6.84 9.67 25.49
N PRO A 219 -6.51 9.90 26.78
CA PRO A 219 -5.26 9.45 27.36
C PRO A 219 -5.23 7.93 27.48
N VAL A 220 -4.06 7.34 27.25
CA VAL A 220 -3.80 5.93 27.51
C VAL A 220 -3.72 5.72 29.02
N ILE A 221 -4.57 4.86 29.54
CA ILE A 221 -4.64 4.53 30.97
C ILE A 221 -4.01 3.17 31.30
N ASN A 222 -3.88 2.29 30.30
CA ASN A 222 -3.35 0.95 30.49
C ASN A 222 -2.69 0.44 29.20
N ILE A 223 -1.60 -0.30 29.37
CA ILE A 223 -0.84 -0.93 28.29
C ILE A 223 -0.59 -2.37 28.72
N THR A 224 -1.12 -3.35 28.00
CA THR A 224 -0.81 -4.77 28.17
C THR A 224 -0.05 -5.30 26.98
N ILE A 225 0.76 -6.34 27.20
CA ILE A 225 1.46 -7.06 26.12
C ILE A 225 0.91 -8.48 26.10
N GLU A 226 0.31 -8.87 24.98
CA GLU A 226 -0.42 -10.13 24.85
C GLU A 226 -0.02 -10.86 23.57
N MET A 227 0.07 -12.19 23.66
CA MET A 227 0.20 -13.03 22.47
C MET A 227 -1.19 -13.22 21.84
N LYS A 228 -1.39 -12.70 20.63
CA LYS A 228 -2.63 -12.91 19.86
C LYS A 228 -2.35 -13.71 18.59
N LYS A 229 -3.36 -14.48 18.17
CA LYS A 229 -3.33 -15.24 16.91
C LYS A 229 -3.89 -14.38 15.79
N GLY A 230 -3.19 -14.41 14.65
CA GLY A 230 -3.62 -13.73 13.44
C GLY A 230 -3.20 -12.27 13.44
N TYR A 231 -2.54 -11.84 12.36
CA TYR A 231 -2.11 -10.47 12.20
C TYR A 231 -2.22 -9.98 10.75
N TYR A 232 -2.66 -8.74 10.58
CA TYR A 232 -3.11 -8.16 9.32
C TYR A 232 -2.58 -6.72 9.16
N ALA A 233 -2.13 -6.37 7.95
CA ALA A 233 -1.62 -5.03 7.63
C ALA A 233 -2.35 -4.45 6.41
N PRO A 234 -3.57 -3.89 6.56
CA PRO A 234 -4.28 -3.28 5.46
C PRO A 234 -3.60 -1.96 5.05
N LEU A 235 -3.60 -1.70 3.75
CA LEU A 235 -3.20 -0.43 3.16
C LEU A 235 -4.43 0.28 2.58
N THR A 236 -4.64 1.53 2.99
CA THR A 236 -5.72 2.38 2.45
C THR A 236 -5.18 3.45 1.50
N MET A 237 -6.09 4.10 0.77
CA MET A 237 -5.76 5.27 -0.08
C MET A 237 -5.19 6.44 0.72
N LYS A 238 -5.55 6.57 2.00
CA LYS A 238 -5.07 7.64 2.89
C LYS A 238 -3.85 7.25 3.73
N GLY A 239 -3.50 5.96 3.82
CA GLY A 239 -2.45 5.48 4.70
C GLY A 239 -2.83 5.44 6.19
N THR A 240 -4.08 5.78 6.51
CA THR A 240 -4.66 5.76 7.85
C THR A 240 -6.02 5.08 7.83
N LEU A 241 -6.44 4.58 8.98
CA LEU A 241 -7.75 3.95 9.20
C LEU A 241 -8.16 4.04 10.68
N LEU A 242 -9.45 3.88 10.96
CA LEU A 242 -9.97 3.72 12.32
C LEU A 242 -10.13 2.24 12.68
N ILE A 243 -9.48 1.83 13.77
CA ILE A 243 -9.60 0.49 14.35
C ILE A 243 -10.11 0.64 15.77
N ASN A 244 -11.23 -0.02 16.09
CA ASN A 244 -11.91 0.11 17.37
C ASN A 244 -12.17 1.59 17.75
N ASN A 245 -12.44 2.41 16.73
CA ASN A 245 -12.58 3.87 16.78
C ASN A 245 -11.31 4.65 17.17
N VAL A 246 -10.14 4.02 17.17
CA VAL A 246 -8.83 4.68 17.35
C VAL A 246 -8.17 4.87 15.98
N LEU A 247 -7.64 6.06 15.72
CA LEU A 247 -6.91 6.33 14.48
C LEU A 247 -5.55 5.66 14.50
N ALA A 248 -5.24 4.92 13.44
CA ALA A 248 -3.96 4.24 13.28
C ALA A 248 -3.37 4.48 11.89
N SER A 249 -2.04 4.37 11.79
CA SER A 249 -1.37 4.33 10.49
C SER A 249 -1.49 2.92 9.88
N CYS A 250 -1.48 2.82 8.56
CA CYS A 250 -1.29 1.55 7.84
C CYS A 250 0.17 1.05 7.89
N PHE A 251 1.10 1.82 8.49
CA PHE A 251 2.54 1.59 8.39
C PHE A 251 3.16 1.18 9.71
N ALA A 252 4.22 0.38 9.62
CA ALA A 252 5.01 -0.10 10.73
C ALA A 252 6.50 -0.09 10.34
N ASN A 253 7.39 -0.22 11.33
CA ASN A 253 8.86 -0.20 11.26
C ASN A 253 9.50 1.09 10.71
N VAL A 254 8.77 1.88 9.93
CA VAL A 254 9.19 3.19 9.44
C VAL A 254 8.80 4.24 10.48
N ASN A 255 9.72 5.09 10.91
CA ASN A 255 9.46 6.11 11.94
C ASN A 255 8.74 7.36 11.40
N ASN A 256 8.50 7.43 10.09
CA ASN A 256 7.89 8.57 9.42
C ASN A 256 6.72 8.12 8.53
N HIS A 257 5.50 8.40 8.98
CA HIS A 257 4.26 8.10 8.28
C HIS A 257 4.23 8.69 6.86
N HIS A 258 4.60 9.96 6.70
CA HIS A 258 4.54 10.64 5.40
C HIS A 258 5.53 10.04 4.41
N LEU A 259 6.71 9.63 4.89
CA LEU A 259 7.70 8.95 4.08
C LEU A 259 7.19 7.57 3.62
N ALA A 260 6.60 6.79 4.54
CA ALA A 260 6.01 5.50 4.19
C ALA A 260 4.85 5.65 3.18
N GLN A 261 3.95 6.60 3.40
CA GLN A 261 2.88 6.95 2.47
C GLN A 261 3.43 7.33 1.10
N TYR A 262 4.50 8.12 1.07
CA TYR A 262 5.18 8.51 -0.15
C TYR A 262 5.70 7.28 -0.94
N TYR A 263 6.36 6.33 -0.28
CA TYR A 263 6.80 5.09 -0.96
C TYR A 263 5.66 4.21 -1.47
N MET A 264 4.47 4.37 -0.90
CA MET A 264 3.28 3.63 -1.33
C MET A 264 2.56 4.29 -2.51
N THR A 265 2.86 5.56 -2.78
CA THR A 265 2.28 6.36 -3.87
C THR A 265 2.26 5.68 -5.25
N PRO A 266 3.32 4.98 -5.73
CA PRO A 266 3.24 4.24 -7.00
C PRO A 266 2.12 3.19 -7.00
N PHE A 267 1.90 2.51 -5.87
CA PHE A 267 0.85 1.50 -5.72
C PHE A 267 -0.54 2.15 -5.66
N HIS A 268 -0.66 3.30 -4.99
CA HIS A 268 -1.87 4.13 -5.01
C HIS A 268 -2.25 4.56 -6.44
N TYR A 269 -1.27 5.00 -7.24
CA TYR A 269 -1.50 5.37 -8.64
C TYR A 269 -1.84 4.16 -9.51
N TYR A 270 -1.14 3.04 -9.35
CA TYR A 270 -1.47 1.80 -10.06
C TYR A 270 -2.88 1.31 -9.72
N TYR A 271 -3.29 1.34 -8.45
CA TYR A 271 -4.65 1.00 -8.03
C TYR A 271 -5.70 1.89 -8.70
N LYS A 272 -5.51 3.22 -8.66
CA LYS A 272 -6.40 4.18 -9.32
C LYS A 272 -6.51 3.90 -10.82
N PHE A 273 -5.38 3.61 -11.48
CA PHE A 273 -5.35 3.27 -12.89
C PHE A 273 -6.05 1.95 -13.19
N ALA A 274 -5.78 0.90 -12.41
CA ALA A 274 -6.44 -0.38 -12.55
C ALA A 274 -7.97 -0.26 -12.40
N ARG A 275 -8.44 0.55 -11.44
CA ARG A 275 -9.87 0.86 -11.30
C ARG A 275 -10.43 1.64 -12.48
N PHE A 276 -9.69 2.63 -12.99
CA PHE A 276 -10.04 3.32 -14.24
C PHE A 276 -10.17 2.32 -15.41
N MET A 277 -9.32 1.30 -15.43
CA MET A 277 -9.35 0.20 -16.41
C MET A 277 -10.43 -0.86 -16.13
N SER A 278 -11.26 -0.70 -15.09
CA SER A 278 -12.23 -1.70 -14.63
C SER A 278 -11.61 -3.07 -14.32
N LEU A 279 -10.33 -3.09 -13.92
CA LEU A 279 -9.66 -4.28 -13.42
C LEU A 279 -10.07 -4.48 -11.96
N TYR A 280 -10.77 -5.57 -11.68
CA TYR A 280 -11.19 -5.94 -10.33
C TYR A 280 -10.03 -6.57 -9.55
N ASP A 281 -9.82 -6.10 -8.32
CA ASP A 281 -8.78 -6.57 -7.38
C ASP A 281 -7.38 -6.70 -8.02
N PRO A 282 -6.75 -5.57 -8.42
CA PRO A 282 -5.47 -5.58 -9.14
C PRO A 282 -4.30 -6.16 -8.33
N PHE A 283 -4.47 -6.33 -7.02
CA PHE A 283 -3.46 -6.91 -6.15
C PHE A 283 -3.74 -8.37 -5.76
N ASN A 284 -4.92 -8.93 -6.05
CA ASN A 284 -5.30 -10.30 -5.64
C ASN A 284 -5.24 -10.51 -4.11
N ILE A 285 -5.85 -9.61 -3.34
CA ILE A 285 -5.80 -9.58 -1.86
C ILE A 285 -6.27 -10.90 -1.22
N ASN A 286 -7.22 -11.59 -1.86
CA ASN A 286 -7.89 -12.74 -1.27
C ASN A 286 -7.12 -14.07 -1.43
N LYS A 287 -6.01 -14.12 -2.18
CA LYS A 287 -5.46 -15.40 -2.65
C LYS A 287 -4.35 -16.03 -1.80
N THR A 288 -3.66 -15.31 -0.91
CA THR A 288 -2.48 -15.88 -0.22
C THR A 288 -2.30 -15.38 1.21
N GLU A 289 -2.19 -16.31 2.18
CA GLU A 289 -1.55 -16.06 3.48
C GLU A 289 -0.06 -15.80 3.23
N GLY A 290 0.51 -14.76 3.84
CA GLY A 290 1.87 -14.34 3.54
C GLY A 290 2.06 -12.82 3.45
N LEU A 291 3.32 -12.43 3.33
CA LEU A 291 3.70 -11.09 2.90
C LEU A 291 3.35 -10.95 1.41
N HIS A 292 2.66 -9.87 1.05
CA HIS A 292 2.26 -9.66 -0.33
C HIS A 292 3.48 -9.42 -1.23
N TRP A 293 3.48 -10.00 -2.45
CA TRP A 293 4.63 -9.95 -3.36
C TRP A 293 5.07 -8.52 -3.71
N THR A 294 4.15 -7.56 -3.71
CA THR A 294 4.47 -6.15 -3.93
C THR A 294 5.39 -5.60 -2.85
N VAL A 295 5.29 -6.06 -1.61
CA VAL A 295 6.17 -5.64 -0.52
C VAL A 295 7.62 -6.03 -0.81
N ASN A 296 7.87 -7.19 -1.42
CA ASN A 296 9.23 -7.58 -1.82
C ASN A 296 9.82 -6.63 -2.88
N ILE A 297 8.98 -6.11 -3.78
CA ILE A 297 9.39 -5.08 -4.74
C ILE A 297 9.68 -3.76 -4.01
N MET A 298 8.89 -3.42 -2.98
CA MET A 298 9.14 -2.23 -2.16
C MET A 298 10.46 -2.32 -1.39
N LEU A 299 10.72 -3.46 -0.75
CA LEU A 299 11.99 -3.72 -0.05
C LEU A 299 13.18 -3.61 -1.01
N TYR A 300 13.02 -4.09 -2.25
CA TYR A 300 14.04 -3.96 -3.28
C TYR A 300 14.33 -2.48 -3.62
N PHE A 301 13.30 -1.65 -3.82
CA PHE A 301 13.47 -0.23 -4.12
C PHE A 301 13.95 0.59 -2.90
N ALA A 302 13.48 0.28 -1.70
CA ALA A 302 13.93 0.94 -0.47
C ALA A 302 15.44 0.74 -0.23
N ARG A 303 15.95 -0.47 -0.53
CA ARG A 303 17.38 -0.77 -0.54
C ARG A 303 18.14 0.00 -1.61
N TYR A 304 17.57 0.17 -2.80
CA TYR A 304 18.17 0.92 -3.91
C TYR A 304 18.45 2.38 -3.56
N PHE A 305 17.60 3.00 -2.73
CA PHE A 305 17.76 4.40 -2.32
C PHE A 305 18.55 4.61 -1.03
N ARG A 306 19.22 3.57 -0.47
CA ARG A 306 20.07 3.67 0.75
C ARG A 306 19.39 4.43 1.89
N LEU A 307 18.13 4.08 2.14
CA LEU A 307 17.38 4.64 3.25
C LEU A 307 17.65 3.77 4.46
N ASP A 308 18.78 3.99 5.10
CA ASP A 308 19.14 3.36 6.38
C ASP A 308 18.11 3.75 7.49
N ALA A 309 17.25 4.74 7.20
CA ALA A 309 16.12 5.21 8.00
C ALA A 309 14.77 4.53 7.69
N LEU A 310 14.68 3.75 6.60
CA LEU A 310 13.58 2.82 6.40
C LEU A 310 14.03 1.46 6.94
N CYS A 311 13.85 1.26 8.25
CA CYS A 311 13.46 -0.08 8.67
C CYS A 311 12.09 -0.32 8.02
N LEU A 312 12.08 -0.78 6.76
CA LEU A 312 11.06 -1.71 6.35
C LEU A 312 11.62 -3.02 6.91
#